data_AF-A0A954YI55-F1
#
_entry.id   AF-A0A954YI55-F1
#
_cell.length_a   1.000
_cell.length_b   1.000
_cell.length_c   1.000
_cell.angle_alpha   90.00
_cell.angle_beta   90.00
_cell.angle_gamma   90.00
#
_symmetry.space_group_name_H-M   'P 1'
#
loop_
_entity.id
_entity.type
_entity.pdbx_description
1 polymer ?
#
loop_
_entity_poly.entity_id
_entity_poly.type
_entity_poly.pdbx_seq_one_letter_code
_entity_poly.pdbx_strand_id
1 'polypeptide(L)'
;MRHRKHTGFTLVELLVVIAIIGVLVALLLPAVQAAREAARRMSCSNNLKNVALAVLNYESAFKAYPPGSRDGGANTPGGNSWWVAIFPYLEQTAIADKWQPKQSWSEVTDNNGGAQINCALVDGIELEILRCPSSPLPPLTDAKSETSDKKLAIANYTGVAGPALTSSFPGAGLARTDKGYFPSDTYDTGDGGEIGSFAGVLYPHSKVRMGDIRDGTTNTFMVCEQSNFIRDNSSGQDLNCAAGALYGSYAGTHLDSPPKASDSRSMKMYAETAIRYGINDQEDRSGPPKTGVGVSGEPNGGVYSAHPGGAMIALCDGSVTFFTEGMELAVIYRMAARADGLVVESQQQ
;
A
#
# COMPACT_ATOMS: atom_id res chain seq x y z
N MET A 1 -19.48 -4.34 73.04
CA MET A 1 -19.27 -4.28 71.57
C MET A 1 -20.63 -4.29 70.89
N ARG A 2 -21.00 -3.22 70.18
CA ARG A 2 -22.32 -3.06 69.58
C ARG A 2 -22.32 -3.77 68.22
N HIS A 3 -22.94 -4.95 68.13
CA HIS A 3 -23.08 -5.68 66.85
C HIS A 3 -23.86 -4.82 65.86
N ARG A 4 -23.15 -4.34 64.84
CA ARG A 4 -23.73 -3.60 63.72
C ARG A 4 -24.57 -4.61 62.91
N LYS A 5 -25.90 -4.47 62.93
CA LYS A 5 -26.80 -5.32 62.14
C LYS A 5 -26.45 -5.12 60.66
N HIS A 6 -25.95 -6.15 60.01
CA HIS A 6 -25.80 -6.17 58.56
C HIS A 6 -27.20 -6.36 57.97
N THR A 7 -27.69 -5.36 57.25
CA THR A 7 -28.89 -5.47 56.42
C THR A 7 -28.53 -6.32 55.20
N GLY A 8 -29.17 -7.49 55.05
CA GLY A 8 -28.98 -8.37 53.90
C GLY A 8 -29.63 -7.78 52.64
N PHE A 9 -28.95 -7.92 51.51
CA PHE A 9 -29.46 -7.52 50.19
C PHE A 9 -30.57 -8.48 49.75
N THR A 10 -31.67 -7.96 49.21
CA THR A 10 -32.73 -8.81 48.63
C THR A 10 -32.33 -9.28 47.22
N LEU A 11 -32.81 -10.46 46.82
CA LEU A 11 -32.56 -11.02 45.49
C LEU A 11 -33.03 -10.07 44.38
N VAL A 12 -34.13 -9.34 44.62
CA VAL A 12 -34.69 -8.36 43.69
C VAL A 12 -33.76 -7.16 43.50
N GLU A 13 -33.20 -6.61 44.59
CA GLU A 13 -32.25 -5.49 44.50
C GLU A 13 -30.99 -5.88 43.72
N LEU A 14 -30.47 -7.09 43.92
CA LEU A 14 -29.33 -7.59 43.15
C LEU A 14 -29.69 -7.74 41.67
N LEU A 15 -30.88 -8.26 41.36
CA LEU A 15 -31.34 -8.47 39.98
C LEU A 15 -31.52 -7.15 39.21
N VAL A 16 -32.06 -6.11 39.86
CA VAL A 16 -32.21 -4.79 39.24
C VAL A 16 -30.84 -4.17 38.93
N VAL A 17 -29.87 -4.28 39.85
CA VAL A 17 -28.52 -3.74 39.65
C VAL A 17 -27.82 -4.41 38.46
N ILE A 18 -27.87 -5.75 38.36
CA ILE A 18 -27.27 -6.45 37.23
C ILE A 18 -27.99 -6.11 35.91
N ALA A 19 -29.31 -5.89 35.93
CA ALA A 19 -30.08 -5.48 34.75
C ALA A 19 -29.65 -4.09 34.27
N ILE A 20 -29.49 -3.12 35.18
CA ILE A 20 -29.04 -1.76 34.84
C ILE A 20 -27.60 -1.81 34.30
N ILE A 21 -26.68 -2.53 34.96
CA ILE A 21 -25.30 -2.68 34.48
C ILE A 21 -25.29 -3.35 33.10
N GLY A 22 -26.12 -4.38 32.88
CA GLY A 22 -26.26 -5.04 31.60
C GLY A 22 -26.68 -4.10 30.48
N VAL A 23 -27.68 -3.25 30.72
CA VAL A 23 -28.13 -2.23 29.74
C VAL A 23 -27.05 -1.19 29.48
N LEU A 24 -26.37 -0.69 30.53
CA LEU A 24 -25.30 0.29 30.37
C LEU A 24 -24.13 -0.28 29.56
N VAL A 25 -23.68 -1.51 29.84
CA VAL A 25 -22.59 -2.16 29.10
C VAL A 25 -23.00 -2.43 27.65
N ALA A 26 -24.24 -2.86 27.42
CA ALA A 26 -24.76 -3.11 26.06
C ALA A 26 -24.76 -1.84 25.19
N LEU A 27 -25.04 -0.67 25.78
CA LEU A 27 -25.00 0.61 25.07
C LEU A 27 -23.57 1.18 24.94
N LEU A 28 -22.70 0.93 25.93
CA LEU A 28 -21.34 1.46 25.96
C LEU A 28 -20.37 0.70 25.05
N LEU A 29 -20.53 -0.61 24.89
CA LEU A 29 -19.58 -1.43 24.12
C LEU A 29 -19.51 -0.99 22.63
N PRO A 30 -20.63 -0.83 21.89
CA PRO A 30 -20.57 -0.34 20.51
C PRO A 30 -19.95 1.06 20.41
N ALA A 31 -20.26 1.94 21.36
CA ALA A 31 -19.74 3.30 21.38
C ALA A 31 -18.22 3.34 21.61
N VAL A 32 -17.70 2.53 22.53
CA VAL A 32 -16.25 2.44 22.78
C VAL A 32 -15.50 1.89 21.57
N GLN A 33 -16.08 0.91 20.86
CA GLN A 33 -15.44 0.38 19.64
C GLN A 33 -15.44 1.40 18.50
N ALA A 34 -16.54 2.12 18.28
CA ALA A 34 -16.62 3.19 17.30
C ALA A 34 -15.60 4.31 17.60
N ALA A 35 -15.47 4.69 18.87
CA ALA A 35 -14.49 5.69 19.29
C ALA A 35 -13.03 5.22 19.06
N ARG A 36 -12.72 3.95 19.39
CA ARG A 36 -11.40 3.36 19.12
C ARG A 36 -11.07 3.36 17.63
N GLU A 37 -12.04 3.02 16.79
CA GLU A 37 -11.84 3.00 15.34
C GLU A 37 -11.67 4.41 14.77
N ALA A 38 -12.41 5.39 15.26
CA ALA A 38 -12.19 6.79 14.91
C ALA A 38 -10.76 7.24 15.26
N ALA A 39 -10.25 6.86 16.44
CA ALA A 39 -8.88 7.15 16.84
C ALA A 39 -7.85 6.49 15.91
N ARG A 40 -8.03 5.21 15.57
CA ARG A 40 -7.15 4.51 14.62
C ARG A 40 -7.16 5.15 13.23
N ARG A 41 -8.33 5.58 12.74
CA ARG A 41 -8.45 6.33 11.48
C ARG A 41 -7.73 7.67 11.51
N MET A 42 -7.82 8.42 12.61
CA MET A 42 -7.07 9.68 12.76
C MET A 42 -5.56 9.44 12.74
N SER A 43 -5.07 8.44 13.48
CA SER A 43 -3.66 8.06 13.44
C SER A 43 -3.20 7.61 12.05
N CYS A 44 -3.99 6.79 11.36
CA CYS A 44 -3.71 6.40 9.97
C CYS A 44 -3.65 7.62 9.04
N SER A 45 -4.62 8.54 9.15
CA SER A 45 -4.64 9.80 8.41
C SER A 45 -3.35 10.59 8.57
N ASN A 46 -2.85 10.67 9.80
CA ASN A 46 -1.64 11.42 10.12
C ASN A 46 -0.39 10.74 9.56
N ASN A 47 -0.29 9.40 9.67
CA ASN A 47 0.80 8.64 9.05
C ASN A 47 0.82 8.86 7.54
N LEU A 48 -0.32 8.69 6.87
CA LEU A 48 -0.43 8.87 5.43
C LEU A 48 -0.20 10.33 5.00
N LYS A 49 -0.58 11.31 5.84
CA LYS A 49 -0.28 12.72 5.61
C LYS A 49 1.22 13.01 5.67
N ASN A 50 1.93 12.44 6.63
CA ASN A 50 3.38 12.59 6.74
C ASN A 50 4.10 11.95 5.54
N VAL A 51 3.63 10.78 5.08
CA VAL A 51 4.11 10.14 3.85
C VAL A 51 3.87 11.04 2.63
N ALA A 52 2.67 11.59 2.50
CA ALA A 52 2.33 12.48 1.40
C ALA A 52 3.19 13.76 1.39
N LEU A 53 3.43 14.35 2.55
CA LEU A 53 4.33 15.51 2.69
C LEU A 53 5.78 15.16 2.33
N ALA A 54 6.27 13.97 2.70
CA ALA A 54 7.59 13.50 2.31
C ALA A 54 7.72 13.35 0.78
N VAL A 55 6.68 12.82 0.12
CA VAL A 55 6.59 12.75 -1.35
C VAL A 55 6.59 14.15 -1.99
N LEU A 56 5.84 15.11 -1.42
CA LEU A 56 5.82 16.49 -1.92
C LEU A 56 7.13 17.25 -1.68
N ASN A 57 7.84 16.95 -0.59
CA ASN A 57 9.17 17.50 -0.34
C ASN A 57 10.18 16.96 -1.36
N TYR A 58 10.08 15.68 -1.72
CA TYR A 58 10.83 15.11 -2.84
C TYR A 58 10.49 15.84 -4.14
N GLU A 59 9.20 15.99 -4.47
CA GLU A 59 8.75 16.70 -5.68
C GLU A 59 9.29 18.13 -5.73
N SER A 60 9.23 18.85 -4.61
CA SER A 60 9.72 20.22 -4.49
C SER A 60 11.22 20.32 -4.78
N ALA A 61 12.00 19.33 -4.36
CA ALA A 61 13.46 19.27 -4.55
C ALA A 61 13.86 18.83 -5.96
N PHE A 62 13.18 17.83 -6.54
CA PHE A 62 13.56 17.19 -7.80
C PHE A 62 12.70 17.62 -9.01
N LYS A 63 11.66 18.43 -8.77
CA LYS A 63 10.67 18.90 -9.77
C LYS A 63 9.92 17.77 -10.48
N ALA A 64 9.85 16.62 -9.82
CA ALA A 64 9.11 15.44 -10.24
C ALA A 64 8.80 14.59 -9.00
N TYR A 65 7.65 13.94 -9.01
CA TYR A 65 7.32 12.91 -8.02
C TYR A 65 8.38 11.80 -8.02
N PRO A 66 8.59 11.11 -6.88
CA PRO A 66 9.54 10.02 -6.84
C PRO A 66 9.14 8.95 -7.85
N PRO A 67 10.10 8.41 -8.62
CA PRO A 67 9.82 7.25 -9.44
C PRO A 67 9.34 6.12 -8.52
N GLY A 68 8.28 5.41 -8.92
CA GLY A 68 7.79 4.26 -8.17
C GLY A 68 8.93 3.28 -7.87
N SER A 69 9.72 2.97 -8.89
CA SER A 69 10.99 2.27 -8.76
C SER A 69 12.04 2.88 -9.67
N ARG A 70 13.29 2.87 -9.21
CA ARG A 70 14.42 3.31 -10.03
C ARG A 70 14.81 2.27 -11.08
N ASP A 71 15.56 2.72 -12.07
CA ASP A 71 16.35 1.83 -12.92
C ASP A 71 17.50 1.24 -12.11
N GLY A 72 17.89 0.03 -12.47
CA GLY A 72 19.22 -0.42 -12.13
C GLY A 72 19.71 -1.55 -13.00
N GLY A 73 19.55 -1.30 -14.29
CA GLY A 73 20.48 -1.75 -15.28
C GLY A 73 19.75 -2.28 -16.50
N ALA A 74 20.34 -2.04 -17.67
CA ALA A 74 19.93 -2.61 -18.95
C ALA A 74 18.45 -2.36 -19.32
N ASN A 75 17.92 -1.19 -18.94
CA ASN A 75 16.54 -0.82 -19.17
C ASN A 75 15.50 -1.79 -18.52
N THR A 76 15.77 -2.28 -17.30
CA THR A 76 14.82 -3.19 -16.59
C THR A 76 14.20 -2.53 -15.35
N PRO A 77 12.89 -2.73 -15.09
CA PRO A 77 12.30 -2.42 -13.79
C PRO A 77 12.96 -3.27 -12.70
N GLY A 78 13.39 -2.64 -11.60
CA GLY A 78 13.99 -3.40 -10.49
C GLY A 78 14.85 -2.67 -9.49
N GLY A 79 14.94 -1.34 -9.59
CA GLY A 79 15.78 -0.56 -8.69
C GLY A 79 15.05 -0.25 -7.39
N ASN A 80 15.63 0.68 -6.63
CA ASN A 80 15.09 1.06 -5.32
C ASN A 80 13.64 1.55 -5.41
N SER A 81 12.81 1.16 -4.44
CA SER A 81 11.42 1.64 -4.33
C SER A 81 11.34 3.14 -4.01
N TRP A 82 10.20 3.75 -4.28
CA TRP A 82 9.90 5.14 -3.96
C TRP A 82 10.02 5.43 -2.46
N TRP A 83 9.80 4.44 -1.59
CA TRP A 83 10.03 4.57 -0.14
C TRP A 83 11.45 5.00 0.16
N VAL A 84 12.43 4.36 -0.47
CA VAL A 84 13.85 4.68 -0.30
C VAL A 84 14.12 6.12 -0.78
N ALA A 85 13.46 6.55 -1.86
CA ALA A 85 13.63 7.90 -2.38
C ALA A 85 13.15 8.98 -1.39
N ILE A 86 12.17 8.66 -0.54
CA ILE A 86 11.60 9.61 0.42
C ILE A 86 12.12 9.48 1.85
N PHE A 87 12.97 8.50 2.16
CA PHE A 87 13.59 8.33 3.49
C PHE A 87 14.23 9.59 4.08
N PRO A 88 14.98 10.42 3.31
CA PRO A 88 15.51 11.68 3.84
C PRO A 88 14.44 12.64 4.38
N TYR A 89 13.22 12.56 3.84
CA TYR A 89 12.08 13.40 4.21
C TYR A 89 11.17 12.75 5.26
N LEU A 90 11.49 11.52 5.71
CA LEU A 90 10.83 10.77 6.77
C LEU A 90 11.72 10.62 8.03
N GLU A 91 12.69 11.51 8.19
CA GLU A 91 13.68 11.48 9.27
C GLU A 91 14.54 10.18 9.31
N GLN A 92 14.59 9.44 8.20
CA GLN A 92 15.42 8.23 8.03
C GLN A 92 16.76 8.55 7.33
N THR A 93 17.37 9.69 7.67
CA THR A 93 18.63 10.14 7.04
C THR A 93 19.78 9.18 7.28
N ALA A 94 19.88 8.58 8.47
CA ALA A 94 20.92 7.60 8.79
C ALA A 94 20.87 6.34 7.89
N ILE A 95 19.67 5.93 7.47
CA ILE A 95 19.46 4.84 6.52
C ILE A 95 19.76 5.34 5.10
N ALA A 96 19.22 6.50 4.74
CA ALA A 96 19.36 7.06 3.40
C ALA A 96 20.82 7.36 3.02
N ASP A 97 21.62 7.91 3.93
CA ASP A 97 23.04 8.26 3.70
C ASP A 97 23.92 7.03 3.45
N LYS A 98 23.53 5.89 4.03
CA LYS A 98 24.24 4.61 3.87
C LYS A 98 23.65 3.76 2.75
N TRP A 99 22.47 4.12 2.27
CA TRP A 99 21.79 3.38 1.22
C TRP A 99 22.60 3.43 -0.06
N GLN A 100 22.89 2.27 -0.63
CA GLN A 100 23.64 2.19 -1.89
C GLN A 100 22.67 2.13 -3.06
N PRO A 101 22.59 3.17 -3.92
CA PRO A 101 21.76 3.15 -5.11
C PRO A 101 22.42 2.29 -6.19
N LYS A 102 22.09 1.00 -6.22
CA LYS A 102 22.64 0.05 -7.19
C LYS A 102 22.18 0.42 -8.61
N GLN A 103 23.13 0.65 -9.53
CA GLN A 103 22.85 0.94 -10.96
C GLN A 103 22.91 -0.31 -11.86
N SER A 104 23.41 -1.44 -11.36
CA SER A 104 23.42 -2.75 -12.04
C SER A 104 23.21 -3.85 -11.02
N TRP A 105 22.27 -4.77 -11.24
CA TRP A 105 21.99 -5.89 -10.30
C TRP A 105 23.22 -6.74 -9.92
N SER A 106 24.33 -6.64 -10.64
CA SER A 106 25.52 -7.47 -10.45
C SER A 106 26.51 -7.04 -9.35
N GLU A 107 26.47 -5.82 -8.78
CA GLU A 107 27.60 -5.36 -7.95
C GLU A 107 27.18 -4.50 -6.75
N VAL A 108 26.74 -5.12 -5.65
CA VAL A 108 26.95 -4.55 -4.30
C VAL A 108 27.61 -5.65 -3.53
N THR A 109 28.91 -5.78 -3.78
CA THR A 109 29.79 -6.47 -2.86
C THR A 109 30.53 -5.37 -2.11
N ASP A 110 30.75 -5.57 -0.82
CA ASP A 110 31.95 -5.01 -0.21
C ASP A 110 33.18 -5.49 -1.02
N ASN A 111 34.37 -4.91 -0.78
CA ASN A 111 35.60 -5.32 -1.49
C ASN A 111 35.97 -6.82 -1.36
N ASN A 112 35.13 -7.63 -0.70
CA ASN A 112 35.28 -9.05 -0.41
C ASN A 112 34.13 -9.94 -0.93
N GLY A 113 33.19 -9.44 -1.74
CA GLY A 113 32.26 -10.33 -2.44
C GLY A 113 31.03 -10.81 -1.65
N GLY A 114 30.65 -10.22 -0.51
CA GLY A 114 29.68 -10.88 0.39
C GLY A 114 28.65 -10.04 1.16
N ALA A 115 28.71 -8.71 1.19
CA ALA A 115 27.81 -7.96 2.08
C ALA A 115 26.47 -7.52 1.45
N GLN A 116 25.40 -7.97 2.08
CA GLN A 116 24.00 -7.56 1.94
C GLN A 116 23.75 -6.13 2.48
N ILE A 117 24.37 -5.10 1.87
CA ILE A 117 24.50 -3.77 2.51
C ILE A 117 23.15 -3.13 2.82
N ASN A 118 22.22 -3.10 1.86
CA ASN A 118 20.94 -2.39 2.06
C ASN A 118 19.97 -3.15 2.98
N CYS A 119 19.79 -4.47 2.85
CA CYS A 119 18.93 -5.20 3.78
C CYS A 119 19.47 -5.18 5.22
N ALA A 120 20.79 -5.19 5.43
CA ALA A 120 21.35 -5.06 6.77
C ALA A 120 21.05 -3.71 7.43
N LEU A 121 20.85 -2.63 6.64
CA LEU A 121 20.46 -1.31 7.14
C LEU A 121 19.02 -1.26 7.66
N VAL A 122 18.15 -2.15 7.17
CA VAL A 122 16.71 -2.15 7.48
C VAL A 122 16.23 -3.47 8.13
N ASP A 123 17.16 -4.35 8.49
CA ASP A 123 16.87 -5.64 9.13
C ASP A 123 16.26 -5.44 10.52
N GLY A 124 15.04 -5.93 10.71
CA GLY A 124 14.28 -5.81 11.95
C GLY A 124 13.82 -4.38 12.29
N ILE A 125 13.97 -3.41 11.39
CA ILE A 125 13.53 -2.03 11.63
C ILE A 125 12.05 -1.91 11.29
N GLU A 126 11.23 -1.70 12.31
CA GLU A 126 9.81 -1.36 12.17
C GLU A 126 9.63 0.16 12.20
N LEU A 127 9.10 0.72 11.11
CA LEU A 127 8.76 2.14 11.04
C LEU A 127 7.26 2.32 11.26
N GLU A 128 6.87 2.96 12.37
CA GLU A 128 5.46 3.19 12.71
C GLU A 128 4.72 3.98 11.63
N ILE A 129 5.40 4.93 10.96
CA ILE A 129 4.85 5.73 9.87
C ILE A 129 4.41 4.90 8.65
N LEU A 130 4.92 3.68 8.50
CA LEU A 130 4.53 2.78 7.40
C LEU A 130 3.30 1.96 7.73
N ARG A 131 2.79 2.06 8.96
CA ARG A 131 1.80 1.14 9.51
C ARG A 131 0.46 1.81 9.71
N CYS A 132 -0.59 1.13 9.26
CA CYS A 132 -1.95 1.47 9.62
C CYS A 132 -2.26 0.84 11.00
N PRO A 133 -2.73 1.62 12.00
CA PRO A 133 -3.07 1.09 13.33
C PRO A 133 -4.20 0.06 13.34
N SER A 134 -5.01 0.00 12.29
CA SER A 134 -6.05 -1.04 12.12
C SER A 134 -5.55 -2.28 11.39
N SER A 135 -4.33 -2.28 10.84
CA SER A 135 -3.78 -3.39 10.05
C SER A 135 -3.60 -4.67 10.88
N PRO A 136 -4.22 -5.80 10.49
CA PRO A 136 -3.95 -7.10 11.10
C PRO A 136 -2.70 -7.80 10.51
N LEU A 137 -2.10 -7.25 9.45
CA LEU A 137 -0.89 -7.82 8.82
C LEU A 137 0.31 -7.74 9.78
N PRO A 138 1.28 -8.68 9.75
CA PRO A 138 2.51 -8.57 10.52
C PRO A 138 3.34 -7.34 10.08
N PRO A 139 4.12 -6.72 10.97
CA PRO A 139 4.94 -5.55 10.65
C PRO A 139 6.16 -5.89 9.79
N LEU A 140 6.70 -7.10 9.94
CA LEU A 140 7.86 -7.61 9.23
C LEU A 140 7.49 -8.88 8.45
N THR A 141 8.13 -9.08 7.30
CA THR A 141 8.15 -10.35 6.57
C THR A 141 9.55 -10.94 6.57
N ASP A 142 9.61 -12.27 6.50
CA ASP A 142 10.86 -12.96 6.22
C ASP A 142 11.24 -12.70 4.75
N ALA A 143 12.31 -11.95 4.56
CA ALA A 143 12.97 -11.77 3.28
C ALA A 143 13.99 -12.90 3.13
N LYS A 144 13.61 -13.91 2.35
CA LYS A 144 14.45 -15.09 2.11
C LYS A 144 15.61 -14.71 1.20
N SER A 145 16.83 -14.97 1.66
CA SER A 145 18.06 -14.90 0.86
C SER A 145 18.73 -16.26 0.82
N GLU A 146 19.50 -16.53 -0.23
CA GLU A 146 20.32 -17.73 -0.34
C GLU A 146 21.43 -17.80 0.75
N THR A 147 21.73 -16.67 1.41
CA THR A 147 22.88 -16.53 2.33
C THR A 147 22.52 -16.16 3.77
N SER A 148 21.40 -15.45 4.03
CA SER A 148 20.87 -15.25 5.40
C SER A 148 19.43 -14.74 5.41
N ASP A 149 18.55 -15.35 6.20
CA ASP A 149 17.19 -14.84 6.41
C ASP A 149 17.21 -13.48 7.13
N LYS A 150 16.51 -12.50 6.55
CA LYS A 150 16.35 -11.14 7.09
C LYS A 150 14.89 -10.82 7.36
N LYS A 151 14.61 -9.89 8.28
CA LYS A 151 13.23 -9.44 8.54
C LYS A 151 13.05 -8.02 8.05
N LEU A 152 12.22 -7.83 7.03
CA LEU A 152 12.01 -6.54 6.39
C LEU A 152 10.61 -6.00 6.63
N ALA A 153 10.48 -4.69 6.84
CA ALA A 153 9.19 -4.05 7.04
C ALA A 153 8.28 -4.13 5.81
N ILE A 154 6.98 -4.28 6.09
CA ILE A 154 5.91 -4.19 5.12
C ILE A 154 5.14 -2.90 5.37
N ALA A 155 5.14 -2.02 4.38
CA ALA A 155 4.32 -0.83 4.36
C ALA A 155 2.86 -1.17 4.06
N ASN A 156 1.97 -0.61 4.89
CA ASN A 156 0.53 -0.61 4.66
C ASN A 156 0.08 0.47 3.68
N TYR A 157 0.99 1.33 3.23
CA TYR A 157 0.74 2.38 2.25
C TYR A 157 1.50 2.07 0.96
N THR A 158 0.82 2.16 -0.17
CA THR A 158 1.34 1.79 -1.49
C THR A 158 1.17 2.92 -2.47
N GLY A 159 2.15 3.13 -3.34
CA GLY A 159 2.08 4.11 -4.41
C GLY A 159 1.08 3.71 -5.49
N VAL A 160 0.37 4.69 -6.06
CA VAL A 160 -0.60 4.47 -7.13
C VAL A 160 0.07 4.69 -8.48
N ALA A 161 0.30 3.59 -9.20
CA ALA A 161 0.88 3.58 -10.54
C ALA A 161 -0.15 3.91 -11.63
N GLY A 162 -1.44 3.76 -11.32
CA GLY A 162 -2.57 4.13 -12.17
C GLY A 162 -3.70 3.08 -12.15
N PRO A 163 -4.76 3.26 -12.96
CA PRO A 163 -5.76 2.22 -13.19
C PRO A 163 -5.15 1.05 -13.96
N ALA A 164 -5.55 -0.18 -13.64
CA ALA A 164 -5.15 -1.37 -14.38
C ALA A 164 -5.66 -1.29 -15.83
N LEU A 165 -4.80 -1.65 -16.78
CA LEU A 165 -5.17 -1.65 -18.19
C LEU A 165 -6.18 -2.75 -18.49
N THR A 166 -7.44 -2.36 -18.71
CA THR A 166 -8.41 -3.22 -19.38
C THR A 166 -8.91 -2.51 -20.64
N SER A 167 -9.22 -3.28 -21.68
CA SER A 167 -9.80 -2.75 -22.92
C SER A 167 -11.13 -2.02 -22.72
N SER A 168 -11.73 -2.15 -21.53
CA SER A 168 -13.00 -1.54 -21.14
C SER A 168 -12.85 -0.19 -20.44
N PHE A 169 -11.65 0.26 -20.09
CA PHE A 169 -11.46 1.56 -19.42
C PHE A 169 -11.05 2.68 -20.39
N PRO A 170 -11.80 3.81 -20.40
CA PRO A 170 -11.42 5.02 -21.13
C PRO A 170 -10.22 5.67 -20.41
N GLY A 171 -9.01 5.33 -20.85
CA GLY A 171 -7.74 5.73 -20.21
C GLY A 171 -6.54 4.89 -20.67
N ALA A 172 -6.80 3.75 -21.32
CA ALA A 172 -5.77 2.87 -21.90
C ALA A 172 -4.81 3.57 -22.89
N GLY A 173 -5.18 4.75 -23.41
CA GLY A 173 -4.31 5.60 -24.24
C GLY A 173 -3.13 6.22 -23.49
N LEU A 174 -3.27 6.58 -22.20
CA LEU A 174 -2.21 7.19 -21.39
C LEU A 174 -1.07 6.22 -21.09
N ALA A 175 -1.41 4.96 -20.83
CA ALA A 175 -0.40 3.91 -20.68
C ALA A 175 0.37 3.63 -21.98
N ARG A 176 -0.12 4.12 -23.14
CA ARG A 176 0.54 3.94 -24.43
C ARG A 176 1.49 5.08 -24.81
N THR A 177 1.36 6.27 -24.23
CA THR A 177 2.14 7.44 -24.64
C THR A 177 3.50 7.55 -23.93
N ASP A 178 3.65 7.00 -22.73
CA ASP A 178 4.92 7.01 -21.97
C ASP A 178 5.74 5.72 -22.13
N LYS A 179 5.48 4.97 -23.20
CA LYS A 179 6.08 3.67 -23.57
C LYS A 179 7.60 3.64 -23.77
N GLY A 180 8.34 4.68 -23.41
CA GLY A 180 9.74 4.88 -23.79
C GLY A 180 10.76 3.85 -23.28
N TYR A 181 10.34 2.74 -22.66
CA TYR A 181 11.23 1.85 -21.93
C TYR A 181 10.93 0.34 -22.05
N PHE A 182 9.70 -0.06 -22.38
CA PHE A 182 9.38 -1.48 -22.60
C PHE A 182 9.40 -1.78 -24.11
N PRO A 183 10.28 -2.66 -24.63
CA PRO A 183 10.50 -2.81 -26.08
C PRO A 183 9.35 -3.49 -26.85
N SER A 184 8.24 -3.85 -26.22
CA SER A 184 7.12 -4.49 -26.91
C SER A 184 5.78 -4.21 -26.23
N ASP A 185 4.72 -4.21 -27.04
CA ASP A 185 3.31 -4.19 -26.62
C ASP A 185 2.88 -5.47 -25.86
N THR A 186 3.84 -6.26 -25.37
CA THR A 186 3.65 -7.63 -24.88
C THR A 186 4.38 -7.86 -23.56
N TYR A 187 4.01 -7.09 -22.55
CA TYR A 187 4.17 -7.51 -21.15
C TYR A 187 2.80 -7.71 -20.46
N ASP A 188 1.76 -7.86 -21.26
CA ASP A 188 0.64 -8.73 -20.90
C ASP A 188 1.11 -10.16 -21.18
N THR A 189 1.68 -10.85 -20.20
CA THR A 189 2.02 -12.27 -20.32
C THR A 189 0.79 -13.17 -20.33
N GLY A 190 -0.43 -12.61 -20.29
CA GLY A 190 -1.64 -13.40 -20.05
C GLY A 190 -1.69 -14.03 -18.65
N ASP A 191 -0.64 -13.82 -17.84
CA ASP A 191 -0.36 -14.45 -16.54
C ASP A 191 0.20 -13.41 -15.54
N GLY A 192 -0.51 -12.30 -15.33
CA GLY A 192 -0.57 -11.64 -14.01
C GLY A 192 0.65 -10.93 -13.40
N GLY A 193 1.79 -10.81 -14.08
CA GLY A 193 3.06 -10.52 -13.40
C GLY A 193 3.47 -9.06 -13.14
N GLU A 194 2.87 -8.02 -13.73
CA GLU A 194 3.51 -6.68 -13.73
C GLU A 194 2.57 -5.51 -13.42
N ILE A 195 3.11 -4.47 -12.74
CA ILE A 195 2.41 -3.21 -12.40
C ILE A 195 1.97 -2.57 -13.71
N GLY A 196 0.73 -2.85 -14.10
CA GLY A 196 0.23 -2.71 -15.46
C GLY A 196 -0.33 -1.33 -15.74
N SER A 197 0.29 -0.26 -15.21
CA SER A 197 -0.16 1.10 -15.49
C SER A 197 0.97 2.11 -15.41
N PHE A 198 0.95 3.02 -16.39
CA PHE A 198 1.79 4.22 -16.43
C PHE A 198 0.93 5.48 -16.39
N ALA A 199 -0.36 5.36 -16.02
CA ALA A 199 -1.32 6.46 -16.10
C ALA A 199 -1.45 7.24 -14.78
N GLY A 200 -0.97 6.68 -13.66
CA GLY A 200 -0.88 7.35 -12.36
C GLY A 200 0.41 8.15 -12.20
N VAL A 201 0.83 8.34 -10.95
CA VAL A 201 1.94 9.23 -10.59
C VAL A 201 3.18 8.46 -10.12
N LEU A 202 2.99 7.43 -9.30
CA LEU A 202 4.06 6.60 -8.74
C LEU A 202 4.13 5.27 -9.50
N TYR A 203 4.50 5.33 -10.77
CA TYR A 203 4.79 4.14 -11.59
C TYR A 203 6.31 3.94 -11.76
N PRO A 204 6.79 2.75 -12.16
CA PRO A 204 8.21 2.47 -12.35
C PRO A 204 8.88 3.47 -13.30
N HIS A 205 10.04 4.00 -12.91
CA HIS A 205 10.83 4.99 -13.67
C HIS A 205 10.10 6.30 -13.99
N SER A 206 9.01 6.61 -13.28
CA SER A 206 8.26 7.83 -13.54
C SER A 206 9.10 9.09 -13.35
N LYS A 207 8.77 10.11 -14.14
CA LYS A 207 9.30 11.48 -14.02
C LYS A 207 8.16 12.48 -14.08
N VAL A 208 7.04 12.11 -13.45
CA VAL A 208 5.80 12.89 -13.45
C VAL A 208 6.04 14.19 -12.70
N ARG A 209 5.77 15.31 -13.35
CA ARG A 209 5.81 16.63 -12.73
C ARG A 209 4.42 17.02 -12.24
N MET A 210 4.34 17.93 -11.29
CA MET A 210 3.05 18.50 -10.87
C MET A 210 2.19 19.00 -12.05
N GLY A 211 2.82 19.61 -13.06
CA GLY A 211 2.15 20.09 -14.27
C GLY A 211 1.65 19.01 -15.24
N ASP A 212 2.06 17.75 -15.05
CA ASP A 212 1.59 16.62 -15.86
C ASP A 212 0.27 16.03 -15.32
N ILE A 213 -0.15 16.45 -14.11
CA ILE A 213 -1.40 16.04 -13.46
C ILE A 213 -2.53 16.97 -13.91
N ARG A 214 -3.03 16.73 -15.13
CA ARG A 214 -4.01 17.61 -15.79
C ARG A 214 -5.42 17.50 -15.23
N ASP A 215 -5.76 16.40 -14.57
CA ASP A 215 -7.08 16.20 -13.95
C ASP A 215 -7.20 16.86 -12.57
N GLY A 216 -6.11 17.47 -12.10
CA GLY A 216 -6.03 18.21 -10.85
C GLY A 216 -5.43 17.39 -9.72
N THR A 217 -4.49 17.99 -9.00
CA THR A 217 -3.74 17.34 -7.91
C THR A 217 -4.63 16.95 -6.71
N THR A 218 -5.76 17.64 -6.56
CA THR A 218 -6.80 17.36 -5.55
C THR A 218 -7.72 16.20 -5.93
N ASN A 219 -7.62 15.66 -7.16
CA ASN A 219 -8.47 14.60 -7.67
C ASN A 219 -7.69 13.35 -8.08
N THR A 220 -6.36 13.39 -8.05
CA THR A 220 -5.50 12.27 -8.44
C THR A 220 -4.94 11.57 -7.21
N PHE A 221 -5.14 10.25 -7.12
CA PHE A 221 -4.58 9.38 -6.10
C PHE A 221 -3.06 9.30 -6.23
N MET A 222 -2.38 9.39 -5.08
CA MET A 222 -0.93 9.32 -5.00
C MET A 222 -0.49 8.08 -4.23
N VAL A 223 -1.00 7.89 -3.00
CA VAL A 223 -0.68 6.76 -2.12
C VAL A 223 -1.97 6.25 -1.51
N CYS A 224 -2.22 4.95 -1.57
CA CYS A 224 -3.42 4.33 -1.00
C CYS A 224 -3.08 3.28 0.07
N GLU A 225 -4.08 2.95 0.89
CA GLU A 225 -3.96 1.86 1.86
C GLU A 225 -4.03 0.47 1.22
N GLN A 226 -3.13 -0.40 1.65
CA GLN A 226 -3.20 -1.85 1.52
C GLN A 226 -2.81 -2.49 2.86
N SER A 227 -3.70 -2.32 3.82
CA SER A 227 -3.51 -2.63 5.23
C SER A 227 -4.20 -3.90 5.71
N ASN A 228 -4.86 -4.66 4.84
CA ASN A 228 -5.62 -5.85 5.23
C ASN A 228 -5.23 -7.08 4.40
N PHE A 229 -5.64 -8.25 4.87
CA PHE A 229 -5.53 -9.49 4.11
C PHE A 229 -6.40 -9.42 2.85
N ILE A 230 -5.95 -10.12 1.82
CA ILE A 230 -6.71 -10.33 0.59
C ILE A 230 -7.32 -11.74 0.67
N ARG A 231 -8.59 -11.91 0.31
CA ARG A 231 -9.22 -13.22 0.33
C ARG A 231 -8.90 -13.98 -0.94
N ASP A 232 -8.37 -15.19 -0.85
CA ASP A 232 -8.27 -16.07 -2.00
C ASP A 232 -9.61 -16.73 -2.29
N ASN A 233 -10.20 -16.40 -3.44
CA ASN A 233 -11.47 -16.98 -3.89
C ASN A 233 -11.37 -18.47 -4.24
N SER A 234 -10.18 -18.98 -4.60
CA SER A 234 -9.99 -20.39 -4.95
C SER A 234 -9.87 -21.30 -3.73
N SER A 235 -9.08 -20.90 -2.72
CA SER A 235 -8.88 -21.67 -1.50
C SER A 235 -9.76 -21.23 -0.33
N GLY A 236 -10.38 -20.05 -0.40
CA GLY A 236 -11.08 -19.45 0.71
C GLY A 236 -10.14 -19.15 1.88
N GLN A 237 -8.90 -18.76 1.63
CA GLN A 237 -7.93 -18.41 2.68
C GLN A 237 -7.60 -16.92 2.63
N ASP A 238 -7.24 -16.36 3.79
CA ASP A 238 -6.74 -15.00 3.88
C ASP A 238 -5.25 -14.98 3.52
N LEU A 239 -4.90 -14.24 2.47
CA LEU A 239 -3.54 -14.08 1.97
C LEU A 239 -2.96 -12.76 2.46
N ASN A 240 -1.78 -12.85 3.07
CA ASN A 240 -0.91 -11.69 3.26
C ASN A 240 -0.19 -11.42 1.93
N CYS A 241 -0.60 -10.36 1.23
CA CYS A 241 -0.02 -9.96 -0.04
C CYS A 241 1.46 -9.56 0.01
N ALA A 242 2.06 -9.48 1.20
CA ALA A 242 3.48 -9.22 1.39
C ALA A 242 4.23 -10.38 2.05
N ALA A 243 3.57 -11.52 2.31
CA ALA A 243 4.24 -12.68 2.88
C ALA A 243 5.26 -13.27 1.90
N GLY A 244 6.50 -13.45 2.38
CA GLY A 244 7.59 -13.98 1.56
C GLY A 244 8.10 -12.99 0.51
N ALA A 245 7.73 -11.71 0.61
CA ALA A 245 8.27 -10.66 -0.25
C ALA A 245 9.78 -10.54 -0.03
N LEU A 246 10.55 -10.84 -1.08
CA LEU A 246 12.03 -10.88 -1.05
C LEU A 246 12.67 -9.54 -0.62
N TYR A 247 11.93 -8.45 -0.73
CA TYR A 247 12.40 -7.08 -0.53
C TYR A 247 11.61 -6.29 0.53
N GLY A 248 10.64 -6.92 1.21
CA GLY A 248 9.64 -6.19 1.99
C GLY A 248 8.98 -5.09 1.14
N SER A 249 8.95 -3.85 1.64
CA SER A 249 8.54 -2.65 0.88
C SER A 249 9.69 -1.82 0.32
N TYR A 250 10.91 -2.35 0.40
CA TYR A 250 12.14 -1.66 0.01
C TYR A 250 12.89 -2.46 -1.06
N ALA A 251 12.39 -2.45 -2.30
CA ALA A 251 13.18 -2.94 -3.44
C ALA A 251 14.61 -2.38 -3.40
N GLY A 252 15.59 -3.19 -3.82
CA GLY A 252 17.02 -2.88 -3.72
C GLY A 252 17.72 -3.34 -2.43
N THR A 253 17.03 -4.08 -1.56
CA THR A 253 17.58 -4.71 -0.35
C THR A 253 18.25 -6.08 -0.58
N HIS A 254 17.93 -6.79 -1.67
CA HIS A 254 18.43 -8.16 -1.95
C HIS A 254 19.47 -8.24 -3.08
N LEU A 255 20.31 -9.29 -3.10
CA LEU A 255 21.49 -9.43 -3.98
C LEU A 255 21.32 -10.37 -5.19
N ASP A 256 20.51 -11.43 -5.08
CA ASP A 256 20.75 -12.61 -5.94
C ASP A 256 20.07 -12.57 -7.33
N SER A 257 19.12 -11.67 -7.57
CA SER A 257 18.45 -11.57 -8.89
C SER A 257 17.60 -10.30 -9.01
N PRO A 258 17.33 -9.83 -10.24
CA PRO A 258 16.22 -8.91 -10.47
C PRO A 258 14.97 -9.37 -9.75
N PRO A 259 14.13 -8.45 -9.27
CA PRO A 259 12.72 -8.76 -9.16
C PRO A 259 12.22 -9.30 -10.52
N LYS A 260 11.93 -10.61 -10.59
CA LYS A 260 11.36 -11.24 -11.79
C LYS A 260 9.85 -11.12 -11.69
N ALA A 261 9.21 -10.55 -12.70
CA ALA A 261 7.75 -10.53 -12.81
C ALA A 261 7.11 -11.92 -12.74
N SER A 262 7.85 -12.96 -13.15
CA SER A 262 7.44 -14.37 -13.08
C SER A 262 7.63 -15.02 -11.70
N ASP A 263 8.21 -14.32 -10.72
CA ASP A 263 8.41 -14.86 -9.38
C ASP A 263 7.20 -14.53 -8.51
N SER A 264 6.48 -15.55 -8.06
CA SER A 264 5.32 -15.42 -7.17
C SER A 264 5.65 -14.77 -5.82
N ARG A 265 6.95 -14.57 -5.51
CA ARG A 265 7.45 -13.84 -4.33
C ARG A 265 7.67 -12.34 -4.58
N SER A 266 7.35 -11.84 -5.77
CA SER A 266 7.56 -10.45 -6.21
C SER A 266 6.51 -9.45 -5.71
N MET A 267 5.69 -9.88 -4.76
CA MET A 267 4.48 -9.21 -4.31
C MET A 267 4.84 -7.97 -3.48
N LYS A 268 4.50 -6.78 -3.97
CA LYS A 268 4.82 -5.47 -3.38
C LYS A 268 6.29 -5.06 -3.33
N MET A 269 7.15 -5.60 -4.20
CA MET A 269 8.58 -5.26 -4.23
C MET A 269 8.85 -3.75 -4.18
N TYR A 270 8.08 -2.96 -4.92
CA TYR A 270 8.23 -1.52 -4.95
C TYR A 270 7.24 -0.76 -4.07
N ALA A 271 6.38 -1.48 -3.34
CA ALA A 271 5.23 -0.92 -2.62
C ALA A 271 4.39 -0.01 -3.52
N GLU A 272 4.02 -0.52 -4.69
CA GLU A 272 3.16 0.14 -5.68
C GLU A 272 2.04 -0.80 -6.10
N THR A 273 0.97 -0.24 -6.67
CA THR A 273 -0.11 -1.02 -7.28
C THR A 273 -0.75 -0.30 -8.46
N ALA A 274 -1.23 -1.07 -9.43
CA ALA A 274 -2.23 -0.57 -10.38
C ALA A 274 -3.63 -0.97 -9.90
N ILE A 275 -4.53 0.00 -9.81
CA ILE A 275 -5.87 -0.19 -9.27
C ILE A 275 -6.72 -0.98 -10.25
N ARG A 276 -7.01 -2.23 -9.90
CA ARG A 276 -7.83 -3.15 -10.68
C ARG A 276 -9.24 -3.30 -10.13
N TYR A 277 -9.39 -3.26 -8.82
CA TYR A 277 -10.63 -3.53 -8.10
C TYR A 277 -11.13 -2.33 -7.31
N GLY A 278 -12.40 -2.37 -6.89
CA GLY A 278 -12.97 -1.37 -6.00
C GLY A 278 -12.28 -1.34 -4.64
N ILE A 279 -12.56 -0.32 -3.84
CA ILE A 279 -12.05 -0.24 -2.46
C ILE A 279 -12.65 -1.38 -1.65
N ASN A 280 -11.80 -2.16 -0.99
CA ASN A 280 -12.16 -3.38 -0.25
C ASN A 280 -12.91 -4.42 -1.08
N ASP A 281 -12.93 -4.30 -2.41
CA ASP A 281 -13.58 -5.28 -3.27
C ASP A 281 -12.76 -6.56 -3.29
N GLN A 282 -13.36 -7.64 -2.78
CA GLN A 282 -12.76 -8.97 -2.68
C GLN A 282 -13.44 -9.98 -3.62
N GLU A 283 -14.48 -9.57 -4.35
CA GLU A 283 -15.30 -10.49 -5.17
C GLU A 283 -15.03 -10.31 -6.67
N ASP A 284 -14.68 -11.41 -7.34
CA ASP A 284 -14.54 -11.47 -8.80
C ASP A 284 -15.92 -11.28 -9.47
N ARG A 285 -16.23 -10.05 -9.89
CA ARG A 285 -17.45 -9.77 -10.66
C ARG A 285 -17.25 -10.18 -12.13
N SER A 286 -17.52 -11.46 -12.38
CA SER A 286 -17.87 -12.14 -13.65
C SER A 286 -16.75 -12.62 -14.60
N GLY A 287 -16.43 -13.93 -14.50
CA GLY A 287 -15.71 -14.72 -15.53
C GLY A 287 -15.07 -15.99 -14.95
N PRO A 288 -14.69 -17.01 -15.76
CA PRO A 288 -13.80 -18.08 -15.27
C PRO A 288 -12.50 -17.42 -14.80
N PRO A 289 -11.91 -17.86 -13.67
CA PRO A 289 -11.09 -17.00 -12.82
C PRO A 289 -9.90 -16.46 -13.61
N LYS A 290 -9.99 -15.20 -14.00
CA LYS A 290 -8.87 -14.46 -14.56
C LYS A 290 -8.45 -13.43 -13.54
N THR A 291 -7.87 -13.98 -12.48
CA THR A 291 -6.97 -13.32 -11.55
C THR A 291 -7.52 -12.07 -10.89
N GLY A 292 -8.55 -12.27 -10.08
CA GLY A 292 -9.10 -11.23 -9.23
C GLY A 292 -9.28 -11.72 -7.82
N VAL A 293 -8.53 -11.08 -6.92
CA VAL A 293 -8.55 -11.32 -5.48
C VAL A 293 -8.27 -12.79 -5.16
N GLY A 294 -6.99 -13.17 -5.14
CA GLY A 294 -6.61 -14.51 -4.68
C GLY A 294 -5.59 -15.30 -5.47
N VAL A 295 -5.19 -14.89 -6.67
CA VAL A 295 -4.15 -15.62 -7.38
C VAL A 295 -2.80 -15.05 -6.97
N SER A 296 -1.97 -15.91 -6.39
CA SER A 296 -0.65 -15.60 -5.85
C SER A 296 0.14 -14.69 -6.78
N GLY A 297 0.37 -13.45 -6.36
CA GLY A 297 1.50 -12.68 -6.86
C GLY A 297 1.25 -11.56 -7.85
N GLU A 298 0.01 -11.15 -8.09
CA GLU A 298 -0.23 -10.05 -9.04
C GLU A 298 -0.02 -8.66 -8.41
N PRO A 299 0.77 -7.76 -9.04
CA PRO A 299 0.95 -6.38 -8.59
C PRO A 299 -0.26 -5.45 -8.87
N ASN A 300 -1.26 -5.95 -9.61
CA ASN A 300 -2.49 -5.24 -9.98
C ASN A 300 -3.62 -5.60 -9.01
N GLY A 301 -3.71 -4.88 -7.89
CA GLY A 301 -4.69 -5.10 -6.83
C GLY A 301 -5.69 -3.94 -6.68
N GLY A 302 -6.50 -3.98 -5.63
CA GLY A 302 -7.33 -2.87 -5.20
C GLY A 302 -6.69 -2.07 -4.06
N VAL A 303 -7.47 -1.12 -3.55
CA VAL A 303 -7.23 -0.50 -2.25
C VAL A 303 -7.83 -1.44 -1.20
N TYR A 304 -7.05 -1.83 -0.19
CA TYR A 304 -7.52 -2.75 0.85
C TYR A 304 -7.25 -2.14 2.21
N SER A 305 -8.28 -1.86 2.98
CA SER A 305 -8.14 -1.29 4.32
C SER A 305 -8.76 -2.20 5.36
N ALA A 306 -8.23 -2.12 6.57
CA ALA A 306 -8.82 -2.73 7.75
C ALA A 306 -9.82 -1.78 8.44
N HIS A 307 -9.91 -0.53 7.96
CA HIS A 307 -10.90 0.42 8.40
C HIS A 307 -12.30 0.01 7.86
N PRO A 308 -13.35 -0.01 8.71
CA PRO A 308 -14.69 -0.32 8.25
C PRO A 308 -15.22 0.72 7.25
N GLY A 309 -15.76 0.25 6.12
CA GLY A 309 -16.53 1.03 5.14
C GLY A 309 -15.72 1.76 4.06
N GLY A 310 -14.40 1.60 4.01
CA GLY A 310 -13.56 2.32 3.05
C GLY A 310 -12.08 2.33 3.42
N ALA A 311 -11.32 3.23 2.81
CA ALA A 311 -9.87 3.33 2.95
C ALA A 311 -9.37 4.78 2.93
N MET A 312 -8.26 5.04 3.61
CA MET A 312 -7.54 6.31 3.53
C MET A 312 -6.68 6.35 2.27
N ILE A 313 -6.75 7.46 1.53
CA ILE A 313 -5.95 7.68 0.33
C ILE A 313 -5.40 9.11 0.38
N ALA A 314 -4.09 9.24 0.10
CA ALA A 314 -3.45 10.52 -0.14
C ALA A 314 -3.59 10.92 -1.60
N LEU A 315 -3.96 12.18 -1.80
CA LEU A 315 -4.05 12.82 -3.11
C LEU A 315 -2.72 13.51 -3.44
N CYS A 316 -2.54 13.86 -4.71
CA CYS A 316 -1.30 14.46 -5.21
C CYS A 316 -1.03 15.86 -4.66
N ASP A 317 -2.02 16.56 -4.12
CA ASP A 317 -1.85 17.82 -3.36
C ASP A 317 -1.42 17.60 -1.90
N GLY A 318 -1.30 16.33 -1.48
CA GLY A 318 -0.94 15.91 -0.14
C GLY A 318 -2.11 15.89 0.84
N SER A 319 -3.34 16.19 0.44
CA SER A 319 -4.52 15.95 1.26
C SER A 319 -4.76 14.45 1.46
N VAL A 320 -5.39 14.08 2.55
CA VAL A 320 -5.73 12.68 2.87
C VAL A 320 -7.23 12.61 3.13
N THR A 321 -7.90 11.71 2.42
CA THR A 321 -9.35 11.58 2.42
C THR A 321 -9.74 10.13 2.62
N PHE A 322 -10.84 9.90 3.33
CA PHE A 322 -11.44 8.57 3.46
C PHE A 322 -12.40 8.35 2.28
N PHE A 323 -12.12 7.35 1.46
CA PHE A 323 -12.94 6.97 0.32
C PHE A 323 -13.72 5.70 0.63
N THR A 324 -15.01 5.69 0.28
CA THR A 324 -15.93 4.62 0.68
C THR A 324 -15.88 3.41 -0.25
N GLU A 325 -16.16 2.22 0.28
CA GLU A 325 -16.23 0.97 -0.52
C GLU A 325 -17.38 0.95 -1.54
N GLY A 326 -18.35 1.85 -1.41
CA GLY A 326 -19.47 2.01 -2.35
C GLY A 326 -19.14 2.80 -3.62
N MET A 327 -17.93 3.36 -3.73
CA MET A 327 -17.53 4.13 -4.90
C MET A 327 -17.50 3.28 -6.17
N GLU A 328 -17.99 3.86 -7.27
CA GLU A 328 -17.95 3.20 -8.56
C GLU A 328 -16.50 3.00 -9.03
N LEU A 329 -16.18 1.81 -9.52
CA LEU A 329 -14.84 1.47 -10.03
C LEU A 329 -14.38 2.45 -11.11
N ALA A 330 -15.30 2.91 -11.97
CA ALA A 330 -15.00 3.91 -12.99
C ALA A 330 -14.49 5.24 -12.40
N VAL A 331 -15.02 5.68 -11.26
CA VAL A 331 -14.54 6.90 -10.59
C VAL A 331 -13.20 6.67 -9.91
N ILE A 332 -13.02 5.53 -9.25
CA ILE A 332 -11.72 5.12 -8.69
C ILE A 332 -10.64 5.12 -9.79
N TYR A 333 -10.97 4.63 -10.98
CA TYR A 333 -10.04 4.57 -12.11
C TYR A 333 -9.66 5.96 -12.65
N ARG A 334 -10.64 6.87 -12.74
CA ARG A 334 -10.38 8.27 -13.11
C ARG A 334 -9.47 8.95 -12.10
N MET A 335 -9.74 8.76 -10.80
CA MET A 335 -8.88 9.31 -9.75
C MET A 335 -7.50 8.65 -9.70
N ALA A 336 -7.36 7.39 -10.12
CA ALA A 336 -6.04 6.76 -10.25
C ALA A 336 -5.25 7.27 -11.46
N ALA A 337 -5.90 7.86 -12.47
CA ALA A 337 -5.24 8.47 -13.62
C ALA A 337 -4.87 9.93 -13.33
N ARG A 338 -3.75 10.40 -13.91
CA ARG A 338 -3.29 11.78 -13.73
C ARG A 338 -3.79 12.75 -14.80
N ALA A 339 -4.18 12.26 -15.98
CA ALA A 339 -4.46 13.09 -17.15
C ALA A 339 -5.39 12.43 -18.18
N ASP A 340 -6.46 11.76 -17.75
CA ASP A 340 -7.47 11.15 -18.64
C ASP A 340 -8.45 12.18 -19.23
N GLY A 341 -8.50 13.38 -18.68
CA GLY A 341 -9.37 14.47 -19.12
C GLY A 341 -10.84 14.27 -18.78
N LEU A 342 -11.18 13.29 -17.94
CA LEU A 342 -12.54 12.97 -17.51
C LEU A 342 -12.83 13.62 -16.16
N VAL A 343 -14.04 14.17 -16.04
CA VAL A 343 -14.47 14.82 -14.79
C VAL A 343 -14.89 13.76 -13.76
N VAL A 344 -14.40 13.93 -12.54
CA VAL A 344 -14.90 13.26 -11.34
C VAL A 344 -16.00 14.15 -10.76
N GLU A 345 -17.26 13.76 -10.92
CA GLU A 345 -18.38 14.53 -10.38
C GLU A 345 -18.38 14.47 -8.84
N SER A 346 -18.47 15.63 -8.19
CA SER A 346 -18.31 15.82 -6.73
C SER A 346 -19.33 15.08 -5.83
N GLN A 347 -20.30 14.33 -6.39
CA GLN A 347 -21.38 13.70 -5.62
C GLN A 347 -21.09 12.25 -5.19
N GLN A 348 -19.88 11.74 -5.44
CA GLN A 348 -19.50 10.35 -5.09
C GLN A 348 -18.31 10.27 -4.11
N GLN A 349 -17.95 11.38 -3.46
CA GLN A 349 -16.94 11.43 -2.38
C GLN A 349 -17.57 11.15 -1.01
#